data_AF-A0A5N0VKE2-F1
#
_entry.id   AF-A0A5N0VKE2-F1
#
_cell.length_a   1.000
_cell.length_b   1.000
_cell.length_c   1.000
_cell.angle_alpha   90.00
_cell.angle_beta   90.00
_cell.angle_gamma   90.00
#
_symmetry.space_group_name_H-M   'P 1'
#
loop_
_entity.id
_entity.type
_entity.pdbx_description
1 polymer ?
#
loop_
_entity_poly.entity_id
_entity_poly.type
_entity_poly.pdbx_seq_one_letter_code
_entity_poly.pdbx_strand_id
1 'polypeptide(L)'
;MSYPLYRHGTYALIDGVSHRVSYSFGENYVHFPDGASEKPTPYPRSEPIPVDMCERVFSVQVYASYRGHGVLIDELDESGKARLMEAEWDGEWATVNGFVQENAYEYYKTADIHELTGYYEKQTDLLFTRWREAHFSRPLEGLTPTGGWANGDPAVISGRPRTGIVKDEDGRLAEVTTRAEYFGYPCEIAGITADGSVGLYYLGPDEAQAEADGFQQVYDGRWAKTAHIYDLARYHEHHVDQLFDSWRTGSELPYDK
;
A
#
# COMPACT_ATOMS: atom_id res chain seq x y z
N MET A 1 5.55 14.88 20.18
CA MET A 1 5.20 13.97 21.30
C MET A 1 4.79 12.63 20.71
N SER A 2 5.30 11.51 21.21
CA SER A 2 5.41 10.28 20.40
C SER A 2 4.08 9.60 20.06
N TYR A 3 3.61 9.83 18.84
CA TYR A 3 3.29 8.77 17.89
C TYR A 3 3.35 9.38 16.49
N PRO A 4 4.46 9.20 15.79
CA PRO A 4 4.30 8.59 14.48
C PRO A 4 5.30 7.46 14.30
N LEU A 5 4.80 6.23 14.14
CA LEU A 5 5.61 5.07 13.73
C LEU A 5 6.05 5.19 12.26
N TYR A 6 6.51 6.37 11.83
CA TYR A 6 6.89 6.65 10.46
C TYR A 6 7.94 5.64 9.99
N ARG A 7 7.69 5.04 8.83
CA ARG A 7 8.62 4.15 8.17
C ARG A 7 8.55 4.34 6.67
N HIS A 8 9.69 4.19 6.02
CA HIS A 8 9.84 4.38 4.58
C HIS A 8 10.95 3.48 4.04
N GLY A 9 10.85 3.12 2.77
CA GLY A 9 11.80 2.23 2.11
C GLY A 9 11.32 0.77 2.12
N THR A 10 12.25 -0.17 2.02
CA THR A 10 11.93 -1.58 1.80
C THR A 10 12.03 -2.41 3.08
N TYR A 11 11.05 -3.29 3.26
CA TYR A 11 10.90 -4.14 4.43
C TYR A 11 10.69 -5.59 4.03
N ALA A 12 11.23 -6.50 4.84
CA ALA A 12 10.94 -7.92 4.78
C ALA A 12 10.23 -8.33 6.08
N LEU A 13 9.14 -9.06 5.95
CA LEU A 13 8.44 -9.70 7.06
C LEU A 13 9.01 -11.10 7.27
N ILE A 14 9.63 -11.34 8.43
CA ILE A 14 10.30 -12.59 8.77
C ILE A 14 9.85 -12.99 10.18
N ASP A 15 9.27 -14.17 10.32
CA ASP A 15 8.73 -14.71 11.58
C ASP A 15 7.81 -13.70 12.31
N GLY A 16 6.92 -13.05 11.56
CA GLY A 16 5.98 -12.05 12.07
C GLY A 16 6.60 -10.69 12.45
N VAL A 17 7.89 -10.46 12.19
CA VAL A 17 8.58 -9.20 12.48
C VAL A 17 8.99 -8.47 11.20
N SER A 18 8.60 -7.20 11.09
CA SER A 18 9.04 -6.33 10.00
C SER A 18 10.48 -5.84 10.23
N HIS A 19 11.33 -6.06 9.23
CA HIS A 19 12.73 -5.62 9.21
C HIS A 19 13.02 -4.76 7.99
N ARG A 20 13.70 -3.63 8.20
CA ARG A 20 14.22 -2.82 7.09
C ARG A 20 15.34 -3.58 6.36
N VAL A 21 15.24 -3.65 5.04
CA VAL A 21 16.16 -4.36 4.15
C VAL A 21 16.38 -3.56 2.86
N SER A 22 17.39 -3.93 2.08
CA SER A 22 17.46 -3.62 0.66
C SER A 22 17.07 -4.85 -0.17
N TYR A 23 16.42 -4.58 -1.30
CA TYR A 23 15.99 -5.58 -2.27
C TYR A 23 15.83 -4.91 -3.63
N SER A 24 16.40 -5.50 -4.67
CA SER A 24 16.15 -5.06 -6.04
C SER A 24 15.08 -5.96 -6.67
N PHE A 25 14.19 -5.37 -7.46
CA PHE A 25 13.07 -6.11 -8.05
C PHE A 25 13.55 -7.28 -8.92
N GLY A 26 13.08 -8.49 -8.60
CA GLY A 26 13.42 -9.73 -9.31
C GLY A 26 14.61 -10.49 -8.73
N GLU A 27 15.25 -9.97 -7.68
CA GLU A 27 16.31 -10.70 -6.99
C GLU A 27 15.75 -11.86 -6.14
N ASN A 28 16.63 -12.78 -5.75
CA ASN A 28 16.27 -13.94 -4.93
C ASN A 28 16.56 -13.74 -3.45
N TYR A 29 17.15 -12.61 -3.07
CA TYR A 29 17.61 -12.36 -1.71
C TYR A 29 17.31 -10.93 -1.27
N VAL A 30 17.08 -10.76 0.03
CA VAL A 30 17.08 -9.46 0.70
C VAL A 30 18.35 -9.30 1.52
N HIS A 31 18.78 -8.06 1.72
CA HIS A 31 19.99 -7.74 2.47
C HIS A 31 19.65 -6.80 3.64
N PHE A 32 20.17 -7.11 4.83
CA PHE A 32 20.08 -6.14 5.93
C PHE A 32 21.07 -5.00 5.69
N PRO A 33 20.70 -3.75 6.00
CA PRO A 33 21.64 -2.64 5.97
C PRO A 33 22.70 -2.82 7.06
N ASP A 34 23.93 -2.42 6.75
CA ASP A 34 25.06 -2.46 7.67
C ASP A 34 24.75 -1.68 8.96
N GLY A 35 25.03 -2.30 10.11
CA GLY A 35 24.84 -1.65 11.43
C GLY A 35 23.39 -1.58 11.94
N ALA A 36 22.41 -2.14 11.22
CA ALA A 36 21.05 -2.24 11.74
C ALA A 36 21.01 -3.12 13.00
N SER A 37 20.71 -2.52 14.15
CA SER A 37 20.68 -3.19 15.46
C SER A 37 19.30 -3.21 16.11
N GLU A 38 18.27 -2.71 15.43
CA GLU A 38 17.01 -2.32 16.09
C GLU A 38 16.14 -3.49 16.56
N LYS A 39 16.29 -4.69 16.00
CA LYS A 39 15.49 -5.87 16.39
C LYS A 39 16.30 -7.18 16.31
N PRO A 40 16.10 -8.15 17.21
CA PRO A 40 16.67 -9.49 17.05
C PRO A 40 16.23 -10.09 15.71
N THR A 41 17.15 -10.72 14.98
CA THR A 41 16.84 -11.45 13.74
C THR A 41 17.00 -12.95 14.00
N PRO A 42 16.14 -13.80 13.42
CA PRO A 42 16.30 -15.25 13.49
C PRO A 42 17.53 -15.76 12.72
N TYR A 43 18.04 -14.96 11.78
CA TYR A 43 19.19 -15.30 10.92
C TYR A 43 20.37 -14.34 11.12
N PRO A 44 21.60 -14.76 10.79
CA PRO A 44 22.76 -13.89 10.78
C PRO A 44 22.57 -12.71 9.81
N ARG A 45 22.71 -11.47 10.29
CA ARG A 45 22.53 -10.26 9.47
C ARG A 45 23.59 -10.08 8.37
N SER A 46 24.74 -10.74 8.51
CA SER A 46 25.84 -10.69 7.56
C SER A 46 25.59 -11.48 6.28
N GLU A 47 24.55 -12.34 6.26
CA GLU A 47 24.23 -13.19 5.12
C GLU A 47 22.90 -12.74 4.47
N PRO A 48 22.83 -12.76 3.13
CA PRO A 48 21.58 -12.48 2.43
C PRO A 48 20.50 -13.53 2.76
N ILE A 49 19.26 -13.09 2.96
CA ILE A 49 18.13 -13.98 3.24
C ILE A 49 17.37 -14.27 1.94
N PRO A 50 17.13 -15.54 1.58
CA PRO A 50 16.28 -15.88 0.44
C PRO A 50 14.87 -15.29 0.58
N VAL A 51 14.33 -14.70 -0.50
CA VAL A 51 12.97 -14.13 -0.48
C VAL A 51 11.89 -15.17 -0.17
N ASP A 52 12.12 -16.44 -0.48
CA ASP A 52 11.19 -17.54 -0.17
C ASP A 52 11.09 -17.83 1.35
N MET A 53 12.03 -17.31 2.15
CA MET A 53 11.98 -17.36 3.61
C MET A 53 11.27 -16.15 4.22
N CYS A 54 10.97 -15.14 3.40
CA CYS A 54 10.22 -13.97 3.84
C CYS A 54 8.74 -14.23 3.62
N GLU A 55 7.90 -13.91 4.61
CA GLU A 55 6.45 -13.95 4.45
C GLU A 55 6.02 -12.92 3.39
N ARG A 56 6.68 -11.74 3.40
CA ARG A 56 6.46 -10.62 2.47
C ARG A 56 7.76 -9.86 2.28
N VAL A 57 7.95 -9.28 1.10
CA VAL A 57 8.92 -8.19 0.86
C VAL A 57 8.16 -7.06 0.20
N PHE A 58 8.19 -5.89 0.82
CA PHE A 58 7.34 -4.76 0.41
C PHE A 58 8.08 -3.43 0.54
N SER A 59 7.75 -2.47 -0.32
CA SER A 59 8.18 -1.08 -0.14
C SER A 59 7.06 -0.26 0.50
N VAL A 60 7.44 0.64 1.39
CA VAL A 60 6.53 1.56 2.09
C VAL A 60 6.78 2.97 1.59
N GLN A 61 5.69 3.61 1.17
CA GLN A 61 5.60 5.05 0.96
C GLN A 61 4.49 5.60 1.85
N VAL A 62 4.74 6.73 2.50
CA VAL A 62 3.78 7.35 3.42
C VAL A 62 3.16 8.55 2.74
N TYR A 63 1.84 8.64 2.80
CA TYR A 63 1.08 9.74 2.23
C TYR A 63 0.16 10.35 3.28
N ALA A 64 -0.22 11.59 3.05
CA ALA A 64 -1.22 12.31 3.82
C ALA A 64 -1.86 13.39 2.95
N SER A 65 -2.76 14.18 3.53
CA SER A 65 -3.33 15.38 2.92
C SER A 65 -2.85 16.63 3.65
N TYR A 66 -2.30 17.59 2.91
CA TYR A 66 -2.00 18.94 3.38
C TYR A 66 -2.99 19.92 2.75
N ARG A 67 -3.82 20.57 3.57
CA ARG A 67 -4.89 21.50 3.10
C ARG A 67 -5.82 20.90 2.04
N GLY A 68 -6.14 19.61 2.19
CA GLY A 68 -7.04 18.89 1.29
C GLY A 68 -6.40 18.31 0.04
N HIS A 69 -5.08 18.42 -0.12
CA HIS A 69 -4.35 17.92 -1.28
C HIS A 69 -3.38 16.81 -0.87
N GLY A 70 -3.28 15.76 -1.69
CA GLY A 70 -2.39 14.64 -1.48
C GLY A 70 -0.91 15.04 -1.50
N VAL A 71 -0.17 14.58 -0.51
CA VAL A 71 1.28 14.75 -0.39
C VAL A 71 1.94 13.43 0.03
N LEU A 72 3.15 13.19 -0.47
CA LEU A 72 4.05 12.14 0.02
C LEU A 72 4.88 12.71 1.18
N ILE A 73 5.00 11.98 2.27
CA ILE A 73 5.92 12.28 3.37
C ILE A 73 7.26 11.60 3.06
N ASP A 74 8.18 12.38 2.49
CA ASP A 74 9.50 11.92 2.06
C ASP A 74 10.44 11.67 3.25
N GLU A 75 10.41 12.56 4.24
CA GLU A 75 11.20 12.45 5.47
C GLU A 75 10.40 12.98 6.66
N LEU A 76 10.68 12.46 7.87
CA LEU A 76 10.13 12.95 9.12
C LEU A 76 11.23 12.98 10.18
N ASP A 77 11.47 14.14 10.78
CA ASP A 77 12.45 14.27 11.86
C ASP A 77 11.86 14.04 13.26
N GLU A 78 12.75 13.90 14.26
CA GLU A 78 12.37 13.67 15.66
C GLU A 78 11.57 14.84 16.27
N SER A 79 11.63 16.03 15.66
CA SER A 79 10.87 17.21 16.10
C SER A 79 9.44 17.24 15.56
N GLY A 80 9.09 16.32 14.66
CA GLY A 80 7.78 16.26 14.01
C GLY A 80 7.68 17.14 12.76
N LYS A 81 8.81 17.58 12.18
CA LYS A 81 8.81 18.26 10.88
C LYS A 81 8.89 17.24 9.76
N ALA A 82 7.87 17.28 8.91
CA ALA A 82 7.74 16.43 7.74
C ALA A 82 8.24 17.17 6.50
N ARG A 83 9.11 16.52 5.72
CA ARG A 83 9.40 16.92 4.34
C ARG A 83 8.30 16.32 3.44
N LEU A 84 7.51 17.20 2.86
CA LEU A 84 6.39 16.86 2.00
C LEU A 84 6.81 17.03 0.55
N MET A 85 6.43 16.09 -0.30
CA MET A 85 6.46 16.21 -1.76
C MET A 85 5.01 16.25 -2.26
N GLU A 86 4.70 17.15 -3.19
CA GLU A 86 3.40 17.18 -3.87
C GLU A 86 3.18 15.90 -4.69
N ALA A 87 1.97 15.31 -4.62
CA ALA A 87 1.72 13.95 -5.12
C ALA A 87 0.64 13.85 -6.22
N GLU A 88 -0.08 14.93 -6.52
CA GLU A 88 -1.18 14.96 -7.50
C GLU A 88 -0.80 15.69 -8.81
N TRP A 89 0.45 16.15 -8.93
CA TRP A 89 1.00 16.82 -10.10
C TRP A 89 0.40 18.21 -10.35
N ASP A 90 -0.12 18.87 -9.31
CA ASP A 90 -0.62 20.25 -9.39
C ASP A 90 0.46 21.26 -8.95
N GLY A 91 1.34 21.60 -9.89
CA GLY A 91 2.42 22.56 -9.65
C GLY A 91 1.94 23.99 -9.37
N GLU A 92 0.75 24.38 -9.85
CA GLU A 92 0.16 25.69 -9.57
C GLU A 92 -0.28 25.75 -8.09
N TRP A 93 -1.04 24.76 -7.65
CA TRP A 93 -1.44 24.63 -6.25
C TRP A 93 -0.23 24.55 -5.31
N ALA A 94 0.79 23.77 -5.69
CA ALA A 94 2.02 23.61 -4.92
C ALA A 94 2.71 24.96 -4.69
N THR A 95 2.87 25.73 -5.77
CA THR A 95 3.51 27.05 -5.74
C THR A 95 2.73 28.03 -4.87
N VAL A 96 1.40 28.08 -5.01
CA VAL A 96 0.52 28.95 -4.20
C VAL A 96 0.59 28.61 -2.71
N ASN A 97 0.79 27.34 -2.36
CA ASN A 97 0.89 26.87 -0.98
C ASN A 97 2.32 26.85 -0.43
N GLY A 98 3.27 27.43 -1.17
CA GLY A 98 4.65 27.63 -0.74
C GLY A 98 5.44 26.32 -0.69
N PHE A 99 5.16 25.39 -1.60
CA PHE A 99 6.13 24.38 -1.99
C PHE A 99 7.14 25.00 -2.95
N VAL A 100 8.39 24.53 -2.87
CA VAL A 100 9.49 24.98 -3.72
C VAL A 100 9.79 23.88 -4.72
N GLN A 101 9.86 24.24 -5.99
CA GLN A 101 10.26 23.33 -7.05
C GLN A 101 11.76 23.02 -6.93
N GLU A 102 12.12 21.77 -6.63
CA GLU A 102 13.52 21.35 -6.58
C GLU A 102 13.99 20.76 -7.93
N ASN A 103 13.09 20.16 -8.70
CA ASN A 103 13.33 19.72 -10.07
C ASN A 103 12.08 19.87 -10.95
N ALA A 104 12.16 19.49 -12.24
CA ALA A 104 11.10 19.75 -13.22
C ALA A 104 9.71 19.19 -12.84
N TYR A 105 9.64 18.25 -11.89
CA TYR A 105 8.41 17.53 -11.55
C TYR A 105 8.14 17.46 -10.05
N GLU A 106 9.07 17.86 -9.20
CA GLU A 106 8.95 17.68 -7.75
C GLU A 106 8.96 19.01 -7.02
N TYR A 107 7.92 19.20 -6.23
CA TYR A 107 7.69 20.36 -5.38
C TYR A 107 7.75 19.90 -3.93
N TYR A 108 8.61 20.53 -3.13
CA TYR A 108 8.83 20.15 -1.73
C TYR A 108 8.49 21.26 -0.75
N LYS A 109 8.07 20.87 0.45
CA LYS A 109 7.81 21.78 1.57
C LYS A 109 8.09 21.09 2.89
N THR A 110 8.66 21.81 3.85
CA THR A 110 8.67 21.37 5.25
C THR A 110 7.44 21.91 5.98
N ALA A 111 6.70 21.03 6.64
CA ALA A 111 5.54 21.40 7.46
C ALA A 111 5.57 20.65 8.79
N ASP A 112 4.78 21.12 9.76
CA ASP A 112 4.53 20.32 10.95
C ASP A 112 3.63 19.13 10.62
N ILE A 113 3.95 17.93 11.12
CA ILE A 113 3.11 16.74 10.90
C ILE A 113 1.68 16.94 11.43
N HIS A 114 1.47 17.85 12.39
CA HIS A 114 0.14 18.18 12.90
C HIS A 114 -0.75 18.96 11.91
N GLU A 115 -0.17 19.48 10.84
CA GLU A 115 -0.89 20.14 9.74
C GLU A 115 -1.45 19.13 8.72
N LEU A 116 -1.07 17.84 8.83
CA LEU A 116 -1.47 16.79 7.91
C LEU A 116 -2.75 16.09 8.38
N THR A 117 -3.48 15.48 7.46
CA THR A 117 -4.69 14.68 7.71
C THR A 117 -4.68 13.44 6.84
N GLY A 118 -5.53 12.44 7.11
CA GLY A 118 -5.67 11.29 6.22
C GLY A 118 -4.36 10.52 5.99
N TYR A 119 -3.58 10.31 7.06
CA TYR A 119 -2.30 9.62 7.00
C TYR A 119 -2.48 8.14 6.63
N TYR A 120 -1.72 7.67 5.64
CA TYR A 120 -1.73 6.26 5.26
C TYR A 120 -0.38 5.78 4.73
N GLU A 121 -0.15 4.47 4.83
CA GLU A 121 0.93 3.78 4.14
C GLU A 121 0.44 3.12 2.85
N LYS A 122 1.20 3.30 1.78
CA LYS A 122 1.12 2.48 0.58
C LYS A 122 2.22 1.43 0.64
N GLN A 123 1.84 0.17 0.82
CA GLN A 123 2.76 -0.96 0.86
C GLN A 123 2.74 -1.73 -0.46
N THR A 124 3.73 -1.51 -1.33
CA THR A 124 3.80 -2.23 -2.61
C THR A 124 4.40 -3.61 -2.39
N ASP A 125 3.69 -4.67 -2.80
CA ASP A 125 4.18 -6.04 -2.70
C ASP A 125 5.22 -6.31 -3.81
N LEU A 126 6.49 -6.39 -3.41
CA LEU A 126 7.61 -6.56 -4.34
C LEU A 126 7.77 -8.02 -4.80
N LEU A 127 7.03 -8.96 -4.20
CA LEU A 127 7.01 -10.37 -4.59
C LEU A 127 5.73 -10.76 -5.33
N PHE A 128 4.80 -9.81 -5.58
CA PHE A 128 3.52 -10.10 -6.22
C PHE A 128 3.65 -10.88 -7.53
N THR A 129 4.59 -10.51 -8.41
CA THR A 129 4.79 -11.21 -9.69
C THR A 129 5.19 -12.67 -9.48
N ARG A 130 6.14 -12.94 -8.57
CA ARG A 130 6.61 -14.29 -8.24
C ARG A 130 5.49 -15.11 -7.61
N TRP A 131 4.77 -14.52 -6.66
CA TRP A 131 3.60 -15.14 -6.04
C TRP A 131 2.54 -15.50 -7.07
N ARG A 132 2.18 -14.57 -7.96
CA ARG A 132 1.20 -14.80 -9.03
C ARG A 132 1.60 -15.98 -9.92
N GLU A 133 2.86 -16.04 -10.33
CA GLU A 133 3.37 -17.13 -11.19
C GLU A 133 3.42 -18.49 -10.49
N ALA A 134 3.64 -18.51 -9.17
CA ALA A 134 3.63 -19.76 -8.40
C ALA A 134 2.23 -20.32 -8.16
N HIS A 135 1.20 -19.47 -8.14
CA HIS A 135 -0.15 -19.85 -7.74
C HIS A 135 -1.14 -19.97 -8.90
N PHE A 136 -0.91 -19.29 -10.02
CA PHE A 136 -1.88 -19.23 -11.12
C PHE A 136 -1.24 -19.58 -12.46
N SER A 137 -2.02 -20.27 -13.29
CA SER A 137 -1.67 -20.43 -14.70
C SER A 137 -2.01 -19.15 -15.47
N ARG A 138 -1.23 -18.85 -16.51
CA ARG A 138 -1.63 -17.79 -17.45
C ARG A 138 -2.97 -18.18 -18.09
N PRO A 139 -3.88 -17.22 -18.29
CA PRO A 139 -5.15 -17.51 -18.94
C PRO A 139 -4.87 -17.98 -20.37
N LEU A 140 -5.58 -19.00 -20.82
CA LEU A 140 -5.61 -19.32 -22.25
C LEU A 140 -6.37 -18.21 -22.96
N GLU A 141 -5.83 -17.74 -24.08
CA GLU A 141 -6.43 -16.65 -24.84
C GLU A 141 -7.89 -16.97 -25.19
N GLY A 142 -8.81 -16.05 -24.88
CA GLY A 142 -10.24 -16.19 -25.13
C GLY A 142 -11.05 -16.93 -24.05
N LEU A 143 -10.43 -17.47 -22.98
CA LEU A 143 -11.19 -17.94 -21.83
C LEU A 143 -11.57 -16.77 -20.93
N THR A 144 -12.86 -16.52 -20.80
CA THR A 144 -13.39 -15.58 -19.82
C THR A 144 -13.22 -16.17 -18.41
N PRO A 145 -12.67 -15.43 -17.44
CA PRO A 145 -12.69 -15.84 -16.04
C PRO A 145 -14.14 -16.13 -15.62
N THR A 146 -14.39 -17.32 -15.06
CA THR A 146 -15.76 -17.77 -14.70
C THR A 146 -16.02 -17.74 -13.19
N GLY A 147 -14.97 -17.74 -12.36
CA GLY A 147 -15.07 -17.26 -10.98
C GLY A 147 -15.25 -15.73 -10.94
N GLY A 148 -15.74 -15.09 -9.89
CA GLY A 148 -16.24 -15.58 -8.63
C GLY A 148 -16.92 -14.43 -7.91
N TRP A 149 -18.25 -14.48 -7.85
CA TRP A 149 -19.06 -13.80 -6.85
C TRP A 149 -20.21 -14.75 -6.51
N ALA A 150 -19.90 -15.89 -5.89
CA ALA A 150 -20.93 -16.86 -5.56
C ALA A 150 -21.66 -16.51 -4.25
N ASN A 151 -20.99 -15.94 -3.24
CA ASN A 151 -21.61 -15.78 -1.90
C ASN A 151 -21.13 -14.57 -1.06
N GLY A 152 -20.40 -13.61 -1.63
CA GLY A 152 -20.03 -12.37 -0.91
C GLY A 152 -18.87 -12.47 0.09
N ASP A 153 -18.20 -13.62 0.20
CA ASP A 153 -16.99 -13.76 1.04
C ASP A 153 -15.71 -13.51 0.22
N PRO A 154 -14.77 -12.69 0.71
CA PRO A 154 -13.48 -12.47 0.06
C PRO A 154 -12.67 -13.77 0.01
N ALA A 155 -12.40 -14.27 -1.18
CA ALA A 155 -11.50 -15.40 -1.36
C ALA A 155 -10.04 -14.92 -1.17
N VAL A 156 -9.30 -15.61 -0.28
CA VAL A 156 -7.91 -15.31 0.07
C VAL A 156 -7.02 -16.50 -0.29
N ILE A 157 -5.97 -16.27 -1.07
CA ILE A 157 -4.96 -17.27 -1.46
C ILE A 157 -3.63 -16.88 -0.82
N SER A 158 -3.10 -17.75 0.05
CA SER A 158 -1.81 -17.56 0.73
C SER A 158 -1.64 -16.16 1.33
N GLY A 159 -2.67 -15.68 2.03
CA GLY A 159 -2.66 -14.38 2.71
C GLY A 159 -2.98 -13.16 1.84
N ARG A 160 -3.38 -13.33 0.57
CA ARG A 160 -3.78 -12.24 -0.36
C ARG A 160 -5.21 -12.42 -0.88
N PRO A 161 -6.03 -11.34 -0.98
CA PRO A 161 -5.78 -9.99 -0.50
C PRO A 161 -5.88 -9.89 1.04
N ARG A 162 -5.24 -8.87 1.63
CA ARG A 162 -5.51 -8.45 3.02
C ARG A 162 -6.58 -7.36 3.02
N THR A 163 -7.56 -7.48 3.91
CA THR A 163 -8.59 -6.46 4.11
C THR A 163 -9.04 -6.40 5.57
N GLY A 164 -9.47 -5.22 6.03
CA GLY A 164 -10.03 -4.99 7.36
C GLY A 164 -9.07 -4.29 8.33
N ILE A 165 -9.50 -4.16 9.59
CA ILE A 165 -8.72 -3.51 10.65
C ILE A 165 -7.70 -4.51 11.19
N VAL A 166 -6.42 -4.17 11.07
CA VAL A 166 -5.29 -4.99 11.53
C VAL A 166 -4.39 -4.17 12.45
N LYS A 167 -3.80 -4.86 13.43
CA LYS A 167 -2.59 -4.37 14.07
C LYS A 167 -1.42 -4.89 13.23
N ASP A 168 -0.67 -3.99 12.61
CA ASP A 168 0.47 -4.35 11.78
C ASP A 168 1.65 -4.86 12.61
N GLU A 169 2.69 -5.29 11.93
CA GLU A 169 3.85 -5.97 12.51
C GLU A 169 4.75 -5.02 13.34
N ASP A 170 4.51 -3.71 13.25
CA ASP A 170 5.14 -2.67 14.08
C ASP A 170 4.19 -2.14 15.18
N GLY A 171 2.99 -2.70 15.27
CA GLY A 171 2.01 -2.40 16.30
C GLY A 171 1.04 -1.26 15.97
N ARG A 172 1.05 -0.75 14.73
CA ARG A 172 0.10 0.26 14.25
C ARG A 172 -1.27 -0.35 14.02
N LEU A 173 -2.33 0.33 14.46
CA LEU A 173 -3.70 -0.03 14.10
C LEU A 173 -4.06 0.65 12.77
N ALA A 174 -4.27 -0.14 11.73
CA ALA A 174 -4.59 0.35 10.39
C ALA A 174 -5.81 -0.36 9.81
N GLU A 175 -6.63 0.38 9.07
CA GLU A 175 -7.58 -0.21 8.14
C GLU A 175 -6.86 -0.49 6.82
N VAL A 176 -6.84 -1.76 6.43
CA VAL A 176 -6.12 -2.22 5.26
C VAL A 176 -7.10 -2.55 4.16
N THR A 177 -6.81 -2.04 2.96
CA THR A 177 -7.44 -2.51 1.72
C THR A 177 -6.35 -2.92 0.74
N THR A 178 -6.58 -3.99 -0.01
CA THR A 178 -5.68 -4.38 -1.10
C THR A 178 -6.12 -3.70 -2.38
N ARG A 179 -5.18 -3.11 -3.12
CA ARG A 179 -5.43 -2.37 -4.36
C ARG A 179 -4.49 -2.79 -5.47
N ALA A 180 -4.94 -2.62 -6.70
CA ALA A 180 -4.15 -2.83 -7.90
C ALA A 180 -4.61 -1.91 -9.02
N GLU A 181 -3.86 -1.88 -10.11
CA GLU A 181 -4.22 -1.22 -11.34
C GLU A 181 -4.73 -2.27 -12.34
N TYR A 182 -5.91 -2.05 -12.92
CA TYR A 182 -6.47 -2.85 -14.02
C TYR A 182 -6.57 -1.97 -15.27
N PHE A 183 -5.71 -2.20 -16.27
CA PHE A 183 -5.61 -1.37 -17.49
C PHE A 183 -5.62 0.16 -17.23
N GLY A 184 -4.84 0.61 -16.25
CA GLY A 184 -4.77 2.02 -15.86
C GLY A 184 -5.78 2.45 -14.81
N TYR A 185 -6.78 1.63 -14.49
CA TYR A 185 -7.79 1.96 -13.48
C TYR A 185 -7.36 1.56 -12.07
N PRO A 186 -7.41 2.49 -11.10
CA PRO A 186 -7.22 2.12 -9.70
C PRO A 186 -8.42 1.29 -9.23
N CYS A 187 -8.12 0.12 -8.67
CA CYS A 187 -9.14 -0.82 -8.18
C CYS A 187 -8.80 -1.30 -6.77
N GLU A 188 -9.83 -1.49 -5.95
CA GLU A 188 -9.75 -2.31 -4.74
C GLU A 188 -10.00 -3.77 -5.13
N ILE A 189 -9.21 -4.68 -4.55
CA ILE A 189 -9.37 -6.12 -4.74
C ILE A 189 -10.34 -6.66 -3.69
N ALA A 190 -11.50 -7.12 -4.16
CA ALA A 190 -12.52 -7.75 -3.33
C ALA A 190 -12.14 -9.18 -2.91
N GLY A 191 -11.41 -9.91 -3.76
CA GLY A 191 -11.04 -11.31 -3.52
C GLY A 191 -10.38 -11.94 -4.73
N ILE A 192 -9.64 -13.02 -4.51
CA ILE A 192 -8.93 -13.78 -5.55
C ILE A 192 -9.32 -15.26 -5.42
N THR A 193 -9.91 -15.85 -6.45
CA THR A 193 -10.28 -17.28 -6.47
C THR A 193 -9.14 -18.15 -7.00
N ALA A 194 -9.20 -19.45 -6.74
CA ALA A 194 -8.13 -20.40 -7.08
C ALA A 194 -7.89 -20.54 -8.60
N ASP A 195 -8.86 -20.19 -9.45
CA ASP A 195 -8.73 -20.15 -10.90
C ASP A 195 -8.05 -18.87 -11.42
N GLY A 196 -7.68 -17.93 -10.53
CA GLY A 196 -7.04 -16.66 -10.90
C GLY A 196 -8.03 -15.55 -11.23
N SER A 197 -9.33 -15.78 -11.07
CA SER A 197 -10.34 -14.70 -11.18
C SER A 197 -10.23 -13.75 -9.98
N VAL A 198 -10.33 -12.45 -10.25
CA VAL A 198 -10.22 -11.38 -9.25
C VAL A 198 -11.45 -10.50 -9.31
N GLY A 199 -12.12 -10.32 -8.18
CA GLY A 199 -13.15 -9.32 -8.02
C GLY A 199 -12.53 -7.94 -7.79
N LEU A 200 -12.95 -6.95 -8.57
CA LEU A 200 -12.45 -5.58 -8.51
C LEU A 200 -13.60 -4.62 -8.19
N TYR A 201 -13.36 -3.67 -7.30
CA TYR A 201 -14.16 -2.45 -7.19
C TYR A 201 -13.38 -1.27 -7.79
N TYR A 202 -14.00 -0.55 -8.71
CA TYR A 202 -13.42 0.65 -9.31
C TYR A 202 -13.33 1.78 -8.27
N LEU A 203 -12.18 2.44 -8.21
CA LEU A 203 -11.92 3.57 -7.29
C LEU A 203 -11.75 4.91 -8.02
N GLY A 204 -11.81 4.93 -9.35
CA GLY A 204 -11.62 6.15 -10.11
C GLY A 204 -12.86 7.06 -10.10
N PRO A 205 -12.69 8.33 -10.49
CA PRO A 205 -13.78 9.31 -10.47
C PRO A 205 -14.70 9.24 -11.70
N ASP A 206 -14.33 8.53 -12.78
CA ASP A 206 -15.06 8.51 -14.05
C ASP A 206 -15.92 7.24 -14.18
N GLU A 207 -17.14 7.33 -13.65
CA GLU A 207 -18.12 6.23 -13.66
C GLU A 207 -18.56 5.85 -15.08
N ALA A 208 -18.67 6.82 -15.99
CA ALA A 208 -19.09 6.57 -17.37
C ALA A 208 -18.02 5.76 -18.12
N GLN A 209 -16.74 6.07 -17.88
CA GLN A 209 -15.64 5.28 -18.43
C GLN A 209 -15.59 3.88 -17.81
N ALA A 210 -15.84 3.75 -16.51
CA ALA A 210 -15.92 2.43 -15.85
C ALA A 210 -17.01 1.54 -16.47
N GLU A 211 -18.20 2.10 -16.73
CA GLU A 211 -19.29 1.39 -17.42
C GLU A 211 -18.87 0.95 -18.83
N ALA A 212 -18.26 1.85 -19.61
CA ALA A 212 -17.80 1.56 -20.97
C ALA A 212 -16.78 0.41 -21.01
N ASP A 213 -15.94 0.29 -19.98
CA ASP A 213 -14.98 -0.80 -19.83
C ASP A 213 -15.55 -2.03 -19.12
N GLY A 214 -16.87 -2.07 -18.94
CA GLY A 214 -17.63 -3.21 -18.49
C GLY A 214 -17.52 -3.48 -17.00
N PHE A 215 -17.29 -2.45 -16.18
CA PHE A 215 -17.70 -2.49 -14.78
C PHE A 215 -19.23 -2.35 -14.70
N GLN A 216 -19.82 -2.93 -13.67
CA GLN A 216 -21.27 -2.89 -13.43
C GLN A 216 -21.53 -2.41 -12.00
N GLN A 217 -22.57 -1.59 -11.83
CA GLN A 217 -22.96 -1.16 -10.50
C GLN A 217 -23.59 -2.32 -9.72
N VAL A 218 -23.08 -2.56 -8.50
CA VAL A 218 -23.62 -3.55 -7.56
C VAL A 218 -24.53 -2.88 -6.52
N TYR A 219 -25.20 -3.69 -5.68
CA TYR A 219 -26.27 -3.23 -4.78
C TYR A 219 -25.89 -2.10 -3.82
N ASP A 220 -24.61 -2.01 -3.43
CA ASP A 220 -24.11 -0.96 -2.54
C ASP A 220 -23.68 0.33 -3.27
N GLY A 221 -23.95 0.42 -4.58
CA GLY A 221 -23.65 1.57 -5.42
C GLY A 221 -22.23 1.57 -6.00
N ARG A 222 -21.36 0.62 -5.62
CA ARG A 222 -20.00 0.51 -6.17
C ARG A 222 -20.02 -0.07 -7.58
N TRP A 223 -19.02 0.28 -8.37
CA TRP A 223 -18.77 -0.28 -9.69
C TRP A 223 -17.82 -1.47 -9.58
N ALA A 224 -18.26 -2.64 -10.01
CA ALA A 224 -17.52 -3.90 -9.85
C ALA A 224 -17.30 -4.64 -11.18
N LYS A 225 -16.24 -5.43 -11.24
CA LYS A 225 -15.90 -6.29 -12.39
C LYS A 225 -15.10 -7.51 -11.93
N THR A 226 -15.17 -8.59 -12.71
CA THR A 226 -14.21 -9.70 -12.63
C THR A 226 -13.14 -9.55 -13.70
N ALA A 227 -11.87 -9.66 -13.31
CA ALA A 227 -10.72 -9.72 -14.20
C ALA A 227 -9.85 -10.96 -13.88
N HIS A 228 -8.82 -11.21 -14.69
CA HIS A 228 -7.83 -12.22 -14.34
C HIS A 228 -6.66 -11.59 -13.56
N ILE A 229 -6.01 -12.34 -12.66
CA ILE A 229 -4.88 -11.86 -11.84
C ILE A 229 -3.67 -11.37 -12.67
N TYR A 230 -3.57 -11.82 -13.94
CA TYR A 230 -2.53 -11.39 -14.87
C TYR A 230 -2.82 -10.05 -15.55
N ASP A 231 -4.06 -9.57 -15.49
CA ASP A 231 -4.45 -8.24 -15.99
C ASP A 231 -4.13 -7.14 -14.97
N LEU A 232 -3.71 -7.52 -13.76
CA LEU A 232 -3.38 -6.60 -12.68
C LEU A 232 -1.92 -6.18 -12.70
N ALA A 233 -1.72 -4.89 -12.47
CA ALA A 233 -0.43 -4.25 -12.24
C ALA A 233 -0.44 -3.51 -10.88
N ARG A 234 0.74 -3.06 -10.44
CA ARG A 234 0.92 -2.21 -9.24
C ARG A 234 0.17 -2.69 -8.00
N TYR A 235 0.21 -3.99 -7.70
CA TYR A 235 -0.41 -4.57 -6.52
C TYR A 235 0.20 -3.99 -5.24
N HIS A 236 -0.64 -3.45 -4.36
CA HIS A 236 -0.22 -2.85 -3.10
C HIS A 236 -1.34 -2.92 -2.05
N GLU A 237 -0.98 -2.72 -0.80
CA GLU A 237 -1.93 -2.48 0.29
C GLU A 237 -1.97 -1.00 0.63
N HIS A 238 -3.16 -0.51 0.97
CA HIS A 238 -3.42 0.83 1.46
C HIS A 238 -3.82 0.73 2.93
N HIS A 239 -2.97 1.24 3.81
CA HIS A 239 -3.05 1.13 5.27
C HIS A 239 -3.39 2.49 5.87
N VAL A 240 -4.67 2.75 6.10
CA VAL A 240 -5.15 3.99 6.72
C VAL A 240 -4.93 3.92 8.23
N ASP A 241 -4.11 4.81 8.77
CA ASP A 241 -3.82 4.84 10.21
C ASP A 241 -5.05 5.30 10.99
N GLN A 242 -5.54 4.46 11.90
CA GLN A 242 -6.76 4.69 12.65
C GLN A 242 -6.56 5.58 13.89
N LEU A 243 -5.30 5.84 14.26
CA LEU A 243 -4.94 6.58 15.47
C LEU A 243 -4.35 7.96 15.15
N PHE A 244 -3.89 8.19 13.92
CA PHE A 244 -3.21 9.42 13.52
C PHE A 244 -4.03 10.69 13.81
N ASP A 245 -5.30 10.74 13.39
CA ASP A 245 -6.11 11.95 13.58
C ASP A 245 -6.45 12.22 15.05
N SER A 246 -6.68 11.17 15.85
CA SER A 246 -6.87 11.29 17.29
C SER A 246 -5.61 11.81 17.97
N TRP A 247 -4.45 11.21 17.68
CA TRP A 247 -3.15 11.66 18.17
C TRP A 247 -2.89 13.13 17.81
N ARG A 248 -3.10 13.48 16.53
CA ARG A 248 -2.82 14.80 15.98
C ARG A 248 -3.62 15.90 16.66
N THR A 249 -4.87 15.62 16.99
CA THR A 249 -5.78 16.58 17.65
C THR A 249 -5.59 16.63 19.17
N GLY A 250 -4.69 15.81 19.73
CA GLY A 250 -4.50 15.68 21.18
C GLY A 250 -5.65 14.97 21.89
N SER A 251 -6.45 14.19 21.15
CA SER A 251 -7.50 13.35 21.72
C SER A 251 -6.87 12.13 22.42
N GLU A 252 -7.48 11.66 23.49
CA GLU A 252 -7.01 10.49 24.25
C GLU A 252 -6.95 9.27 23.32
N LEU A 253 -5.79 8.60 23.26
CA LEU A 253 -5.62 7.40 22.44
C LEU A 253 -6.37 6.23 23.09
N PRO A 254 -7.16 5.44 22.34
CA PRO A 254 -8.04 4.41 22.89
C PRO A 254 -7.35 3.25 23.61
N TYR A 255 -6.02 3.24 23.74
CA TYR A 255 -5.23 2.12 24.26
C TYR A 255 -4.22 2.46 25.37
N ASP A 256 -4.29 3.63 26.01
CA ASP A 256 -3.47 3.95 27.20
C ASP A 256 -4.04 3.35 28.51
N LYS A 257 -4.50 2.08 28.47
CA LYS A 257 -4.88 1.29 29.66
C LYS A 257 -4.28 -0.10 29.66
#